data_AF-A0A970XTM8-F1
#
_entry.id   AF-A0A970XTM8-F1
#
_cell.length_a   1.000
_cell.length_b   1.000
_cell.length_c   1.000
_cell.angle_alpha   90.00
_cell.angle_beta   90.00
_cell.angle_gamma   90.00
#
_symmetry.space_group_name_H-M   'P 1'
#
loop_
_entity.id
_entity.type
_entity.pdbx_description
1 polymer ?
#
loop_
_entity_poly.entity_id
_entity_poly.type
_entity_poly.pdbx_seq_one_letter_code
_entity_poly.pdbx_strand_id
1 'polypeptide(L)' 'DDIYDKLRIWTRDEQGNDVLFALGQKSIGAIFLGSAATPFALKDSANQAHGQLLTSGVFLHESGQAGVIQQIDLLA' A
#
# COMPACT_ATOMS: atom_id res chain seq x y z
N ASP A 1 -16.61 11.66 3.97
CA ASP A 1 -15.44 12.38 3.40
C ASP A 1 -15.43 12.01 1.94
N ASP A 2 -15.77 12.97 1.08
CA ASP A 2 -16.04 12.68 -0.33
C ASP A 2 -14.82 12.17 -1.09
N ILE A 3 -13.60 12.36 -0.58
CA ILE A 3 -12.37 11.82 -1.16
C ILE A 3 -12.21 10.37 -0.71
N TYR A 4 -12.35 10.13 0.59
CA TYR A 4 -12.25 8.78 1.16
C TYR A 4 -13.16 7.77 0.45
N ASP A 5 -14.41 8.15 0.19
CA ASP A 5 -15.41 7.29 -0.46
C ASP A 5 -15.08 6.95 -1.92
N LYS A 6 -14.16 7.70 -2.54
CA LYS A 6 -13.67 7.47 -3.91
C LYS A 6 -12.43 6.60 -3.97
N LEU A 7 -11.69 6.46 -2.88
CA LEU A 7 -10.47 5.66 -2.86
C LEU A 7 -10.78 4.17 -3.05
N ARG A 8 -9.89 3.47 -3.76
CA ARG A 8 -9.98 2.04 -4.02
C ARG A 8 -8.63 1.37 -3.78
N ILE A 9 -8.68 0.15 -3.24
CA ILE A 9 -7.54 -0.77 -3.16
C ILE A 9 -7.61 -1.67 -4.38
N TRP A 10 -6.58 -1.64 -5.21
CA TRP A 10 -6.41 -2.57 -6.31
C TRP A 10 -5.63 -3.79 -5.85
N THR A 11 -6.13 -4.97 -6.18
CA THR A 11 -5.45 -6.25 -5.95
C THR A 11 -5.71 -7.18 -7.12
N ARG A 12 -4.82 -8.14 -7.32
CA ARG A 12 -5.05 -9.27 -8.21
C ARG A 12 -5.55 -10.47 -7.40
N ASP A 13 -6.59 -11.14 -7.87
CA ASP A 13 -7.10 -12.37 -7.24
C ASP A 13 -6.29 -13.61 -7.65
N GLU A 14 -6.65 -14.77 -7.09
CA GLU A 14 -6.01 -16.05 -7.36
C GLU A 14 -6.14 -16.51 -8.83
N GLN A 15 -7.16 -16.03 -9.55
CA GLN A 15 -7.37 -16.31 -10.96
C GLN A 15 -6.66 -15.30 -11.88
N GLY A 16 -5.98 -14.31 -11.31
CA GLY A 16 -5.25 -13.29 -12.06
C GLY A 16 -6.09 -12.07 -12.46
N ASN A 17 -7.35 -11.97 -12.00
CA ASN A 17 -8.20 -10.82 -12.32
C ASN A 17 -7.90 -9.64 -11.42
N ASP A 18 -7.99 -8.45 -12.00
CA ASP A 18 -7.84 -7.19 -11.28
C ASP A 18 -9.15 -6.83 -10.57
N VAL A 19 -9.09 -6.61 -9.27
CA VAL A 19 -10.24 -6.34 -8.41
C VAL A 19 -10.03 -5.05 -7.63
N LEU A 20 -11.10 -4.28 -7.45
CA LEU A 20 -11.10 -3.02 -6.70
C LEU A 20 -12.00 -3.15 -5.47
N PHE A 21 -11.46 -2.77 -4.31
CA PHE A 21 -12.20 -2.71 -3.06
C PHE A 21 -12.28 -1.28 -2.54
N ALA A 22 -13.42 -0.89 -1.98
CA ALA A 22 -13.47 0.31 -1.15
C ALA A 22 -12.66 0.09 0.14
N LEU A 23 -12.10 1.15 0.72
CA LEU A 23 -11.24 1.05 1.91
C LEU A 23 -11.96 0.39 3.09
N GLY A 24 -13.23 0.76 3.33
CA GLY A 24 -14.05 0.17 4.39
C GLY A 24 -14.32 -1.32 4.22
N GLN A 25 -14.33 -1.85 2.99
CA GLN A 25 -14.46 -3.31 2.75
C GLN A 25 -13.24 -4.09 3.25
N LYS A 26 -12.10 -3.41 3.46
CA LYS A 26 -10.89 -3.96 4.07
C LYS A 26 -10.67 -3.43 5.49
N SER A 27 -11.72 -2.90 6.10
CA SER A 27 -11.72 -2.32 7.46
C SER A 27 -10.66 -1.25 7.66
N ILE A 28 -10.20 -0.57 6.61
CA ILE A 28 -9.40 0.65 6.76
C ILE A 28 -10.38 1.74 7.18
N GLY A 29 -10.04 2.52 8.20
CA GLY A 29 -10.88 3.61 8.71
C GLY A 29 -10.25 5.00 8.51
N ALA A 30 -8.91 5.09 8.50
CA ALA A 30 -8.21 6.35 8.29
C ALA A 30 -6.83 6.12 7.68
N ILE A 31 -6.37 7.07 6.86
CA ILE A 31 -5.02 7.11 6.31
C ILE A 31 -4.33 8.38 6.82
N PHE A 32 -3.13 8.23 7.36
CA PHE A 32 -2.31 9.38 7.71
C PHE A 32 -1.63 9.91 6.44
N LEU A 33 -1.75 11.22 6.19
CA LEU A 33 -1.22 11.85 4.97
C LEU A 33 0.28 12.18 5.05
N GLY A 34 0.89 12.07 6.24
CA GLY A 34 2.33 12.18 6.40
C GLY A 34 3.04 10.85 6.14
N SER A 35 4.31 10.94 5.77
CA SER A 35 5.19 9.77 5.58
C SER A 35 6.61 10.09 6.05
N ALA A 36 7.40 9.05 6.27
CA ALA A 36 8.83 9.13 6.54
C ALA A 36 9.61 8.52 5.38
N ALA A 37 10.79 9.08 5.09
CA ALA A 37 11.72 8.49 4.13
C ALA A 37 12.26 7.16 4.69
N THR A 38 12.07 6.09 3.93
CA THR A 38 12.46 4.71 4.31
C THR A 38 13.12 3.99 3.13
N PRO A 39 14.21 4.55 2.57
CA PRO A 39 14.81 4.01 1.36
C PRO A 39 15.35 2.59 1.57
N PHE A 40 14.82 1.62 0.81
CA PHE A 40 15.30 0.24 0.79
C PHE A 40 15.26 -0.37 -0.61
N ALA A 41 16.36 -0.97 -1.06
CA ALA A 41 16.45 -1.61 -2.37
C ALA A 41 15.81 -3.00 -2.33
N LEU A 42 14.79 -3.22 -3.16
CA LEU A 42 14.16 -4.53 -3.34
C LEU A 42 14.99 -5.33 -4.32
N LYS A 43 15.63 -6.39 -3.83
CA LYS A 43 16.51 -7.25 -4.61
C LYS A 43 16.16 -8.72 -4.44
N ASP A 44 16.46 -9.52 -5.46
CA ASP A 44 16.36 -10.97 -5.37
C ASP A 44 17.62 -11.60 -4.75
N SER A 45 17.63 -12.93 -4.66
CA SER A 45 18.76 -13.71 -4.13
C SER A 45 20.03 -13.61 -4.99
N ALA A 46 19.91 -13.21 -6.26
CA ALA A 46 21.02 -12.95 -7.16
C ALA A 46 21.48 -11.47 -7.13
N ASN A 47 21.00 -10.70 -6.15
CA ASN A 47 21.30 -9.28 -5.94
C ASN A 47 20.88 -8.39 -7.14
N GLN A 48 19.95 -8.86 -7.98
CA GLN A 48 19.33 -8.04 -9.03
C GLN A 48 18.26 -7.14 -8.41
N ALA A 49 18.24 -5.87 -8.81
CA ALA A 49 17.27 -4.90 -8.32
C ALA A 49 15.94 -5.03 -9.08
N HIS A 50 14.84 -5.11 -8.33
CA HIS A 50 13.47 -5.19 -8.84
C HIS A 50 12.63 -3.96 -8.48
N GLY A 51 13.11 -3.15 -7.53
CA GLY A 51 12.47 -1.90 -7.17
C GLY A 51 13.12 -1.20 -5.99
N GLN A 52 12.52 -0.10 -5.58
CA GLN A 52 12.99 0.76 -4.51
C GLN A 52 11.81 1.19 -3.64
N LEU A 53 11.84 0.84 -2.36
CA LEU A 53 10.99 1.47 -1.34
C LEU A 53 11.50 2.89 -1.12
N LEU A 54 10.62 3.89 -1.14
CA LEU A 54 10.99 5.30 -0.96
C LEU A 54 10.52 5.85 0.39
N THR A 55 9.23 5.68 0.70
CA THR A 55 8.62 6.21 1.90
C THR A 55 7.66 5.22 2.54
N SER A 56 7.43 5.39 3.84
CA SER A 56 6.42 4.65 4.60
C SER A 56 5.54 5.61 5.38
N GLY A 57 4.23 5.37 5.30
CA GLY A 57 3.20 6.02 6.12
C GLY A 57 2.44 4.98 6.93
N VAL A 58 1.37 5.42 7.59
CA VAL A 58 0.53 4.55 8.41
C VAL A 58 -0.94 4.74 8.10
N PHE A 59 -1.73 3.70 8.31
CA PHE A 59 -3.17 3.75 8.29
C PHE A 59 -3.72 3.05 9.54
N LEU A 60 -4.97 3.32 9.87
CA LEU A 60 -5.66 2.63 10.96
C LEU A 60 -6.81 1.81 10.40
N HIS A 61 -6.96 0.61 10.95
CA HIS A 61 -8.19 -0.14 10.83
C HIS A 61 -9.26 0.46 11.74
N GLU A 62 -10.53 0.17 11.47
CA GLU A 62 -11.65 0.58 12.34
C GLU A 62 -11.54 0.00 13.77
N SER A 63 -10.81 -1.10 13.95
CA SER A 63 -10.47 -1.66 15.26
C SER A 63 -9.43 -0.85 16.05
N GLY A 64 -8.82 0.17 15.44
CA GLY A 64 -7.71 0.94 16.00
C GLY A 64 -6.33 0.31 15.77
N GLN A 65 -6.26 -0.90 15.19
CA GLN A 65 -5.00 -1.51 14.79
C GLN A 65 -4.32 -0.68 13.69
N ALA A 66 -3.04 -0.36 13.88
CA ALA A 66 -2.26 0.33 12.87
C ALA A 66 -1.66 -0.64 11.84
N GLY A 67 -1.62 -0.20 10.59
CA GLY A 67 -0.90 -0.82 9.47
C GLY A 67 0.01 0.18 8.77
N VAL A 68 0.80 -0.30 7.80
CA VAL A 68 1.79 0.49 7.06
C VAL A 68 1.37 0.65 5.60
N ILE A 69 1.59 1.85 5.05
CA ILE A 69 1.51 2.12 3.60
C ILE A 69 2.92 2.38 3.10
N GLN A 70 3.26 1.83 1.94
CA GLN A 70 4.59 1.97 1.35
C GLN A 70 4.50 2.46 -0.08
N GLN A 71 5.35 3.42 -0.44
CA GLN A 71 5.56 3.82 -1.83
C GLN A 71 6.75 3.04 -2.40
N ILE A 72 6.50 2.27 -3.45
CA ILE A 72 7.49 1.44 -4.12
C ILE A 72 7.56 1.85 -5.59
N ASP A 73 8.76 2.13 -6.08
CA ASP A 73 9.04 2.27 -7.49
C ASP A 73 9.54 0.93 -8.01
N LEU A 74 8.83 0.33 -8.96
CA LEU A 74 9.21 -0.95 -9.57
C LEU A 74 10.08 -0.70 -10.80
N LEU A 75 11.08 -1.57 -11.00
CA LEU A 75 11.91 -1.59 -12.20
C LEU A 75 11.26 -2.53 -13.23
N ALA A 76 11.28 -2.11 -14.51
CA ALA A 76 10.71 -2.87 -15.64
C ALA A 76 11.75 -3.76 -16.31
#